data_AF-A0A2V5RXA4-F1
#
_entry.id   AF-A0A2V5RXA4-F1
#
_cell.length_a   1.000
_cell.length_b   1.000
_cell.length_c   1.000
_cell.angle_alpha   90.00
_cell.angle_beta   90.00
_cell.angle_gamma   90.00
#
_symmetry.space_group_name_H-M   'P 1'
#
loop_
_entity.id
_entity.type
_entity.pdbx_description
1 polymer ?
#
loop_
_entity_poly.entity_id
_entity_poly.type
_entity_poly.pdbx_seq_one_letter_code
_entity_poly.pdbx_strand_id
1 'polypeptide(L)' 'IEKLQRRAPRQAELLEAISRLEAPVRAADLLRQTSLENQTLRALVKRGLAEMREEAVVRDPHAGEQ' A
#
# COMPACT_ATOMS: atom_id res chain seq x y z
N ILE A 1 1.01 14.66 -9.97
CA ILE A 1 1.82 13.42 -10.10
C ILE A 1 3.14 13.66 -10.84
N GLU A 2 3.18 14.41 -11.94
CA GLU A 2 4.41 14.63 -12.72
C GLU A 2 5.61 15.17 -11.93
N LYS A 3 5.40 16.14 -11.02
CA LYS A 3 6.49 16.65 -10.14
C LYS A 3 7.03 15.56 -9.18
N LEU A 4 6.18 14.64 -8.74
CA LEU A 4 6.56 13.52 -7.88
C LEU A 4 7.30 12.45 -8.69
N GLN A 5 6.84 12.13 -9.90
CA GLN A 5 7.51 11.20 -10.82
C GLN A 5 8.97 11.61 -11.07
N ARG A 6 9.25 12.89 -11.24
CA ARG A 6 10.62 13.40 -11.47
C ARG A 6 11.54 13.30 -10.25
N ARG A 7 11.01 13.47 -9.02
CA ARG A 7 11.81 13.59 -7.78
C ARG A 7 11.84 12.32 -6.93
N ALA A 8 10.81 11.50 -7.04
CA ALA A 8 10.62 10.29 -6.26
C ALA A 8 9.84 9.25 -7.11
N PRO A 9 10.47 8.70 -8.17
CA PRO A 9 9.79 7.82 -9.14
C PRO A 9 9.12 6.62 -8.47
N ARG A 10 9.78 5.98 -7.50
CA ARG A 10 9.20 4.86 -6.73
C ARG A 10 7.97 5.26 -5.90
N GLN A 11 7.93 6.48 -5.37
CA GLN A 11 6.76 6.98 -4.64
C GLN A 11 5.61 7.27 -5.60
N ALA A 12 5.91 7.79 -6.79
CA ALA A 12 4.88 8.02 -7.80
C ALA A 12 4.29 6.72 -8.33
N GLU A 13 5.13 5.71 -8.57
CA GLU A 13 4.70 4.35 -8.95
C GLU A 13 3.77 3.74 -7.90
N LEU A 14 4.16 3.78 -6.62
CA LEU A 14 3.31 3.27 -5.53
C LEU A 14 1.99 4.05 -5.43
N LEU A 15 2.04 5.38 -5.56
CA LEU A 15 0.84 6.22 -5.50
C LEU A 15 -0.12 5.92 -6.66
N GLU A 16 0.40 5.65 -7.84
CA GLU A 16 -0.39 5.23 -8.99
C GLU A 16 -1.01 3.84 -8.78
N ALA A 17 -0.25 2.89 -8.23
CA ALA A 17 -0.79 1.59 -7.85
C ALA A 17 -1.93 1.73 -6.83
N ILE A 18 -1.77 2.61 -5.83
CA ILE A 18 -2.82 2.91 -4.84
C ILE A 18 -4.06 3.52 -5.49
N SER A 19 -3.91 4.47 -6.42
CA SER A 19 -5.09 5.12 -7.02
C SER A 19 -5.88 4.22 -7.97
N ARG A 20 -5.33 3.06 -8.34
CA ARG A 20 -6.02 2.04 -9.14
C ARG A 20 -6.76 1.00 -8.28
N LEU A 21 -6.61 1.05 -6.95
CA LEU A 21 -7.30 0.13 -6.05
C LEU A 21 -8.79 0.47 -5.97
N GLU A 22 -9.64 -0.53 -6.16
CA GLU A 22 -11.10 -0.39 -6.02
C GLU A 22 -11.56 -0.42 -4.55
N ALA A 23 -10.72 -0.95 -3.65
CA ALA A 23 -10.97 -1.06 -2.23
C ALA A 23 -9.66 -1.02 -1.43
N PRO A 24 -9.70 -0.75 -0.11
CA PRO A 24 -8.54 -0.89 0.75
C PRO A 24 -7.95 -2.30 0.67
N VAL A 25 -6.62 -2.38 0.56
CA VAL A 25 -5.87 -3.65 0.53
C VAL A 25 -4.85 -3.70 1.65
N ARG A 26 -4.37 -4.90 2.00
CA ARG A 26 -3.29 -5.02 2.97
C ARG A 26 -2.01 -4.41 2.38
N ALA A 27 -1.36 -3.56 3.17
CA ALA A 27 -0.10 -2.93 2.78
C ALA A 27 0.96 -3.96 2.35
N ALA A 28 1.04 -5.10 3.03
CA ALA A 28 1.98 -6.17 2.68
C ALA A 28 1.71 -6.77 1.28
N ASP A 29 0.43 -6.97 0.93
CA ASP A 29 0.04 -7.52 -0.37
C ASP A 29 0.35 -6.53 -1.50
N LEU A 30 0.07 -5.24 -1.29
CA LEU A 30 0.42 -4.19 -2.24
C LEU A 30 1.93 -4.10 -2.46
N LEU A 31 2.72 -4.05 -1.38
CA LEU A 31 4.18 -3.92 -1.45
C LEU A 31 4.85 -5.12 -2.12
N ARG A 32 4.32 -6.34 -1.92
CA ARG A 32 4.76 -7.54 -2.67
C ARG A 32 4.43 -7.44 -4.15
N GLN A 33 3.24 -6.98 -4.51
CA GLN A 33 2.82 -6.85 -5.91
C GLN A 33 3.65 -5.80 -6.67
N THR A 34 3.96 -4.67 -6.04
CA THR A 34 4.75 -3.61 -6.66
C THR A 34 6.25 -3.81 -6.52
N SER A 35 6.70 -4.78 -5.71
CA SER A 35 8.12 -4.94 -5.34
C SER A 35 8.73 -3.65 -4.74
N LEU A 36 7.94 -2.94 -3.93
CA LEU A 36 8.34 -1.67 -3.31
C LEU A 36 8.46 -1.82 -1.79
N GLU A 37 9.21 -0.90 -1.20
CA GLU A 37 9.54 -0.96 0.23
C GLU A 37 8.51 -0.24 1.11
N ASN A 38 8.37 -0.70 2.35
CA ASN A 38 7.48 -0.09 3.34
C ASN A 38 7.82 1.38 3.62
N GLN A 39 9.09 1.78 3.52
CA GLN A 39 9.50 3.17 3.67
C GLN A 39 8.86 4.07 2.60
N THR A 40 8.69 3.58 1.38
CA THR A 40 8.03 4.29 0.27
C THR A 40 6.57 4.55 0.62
N LEU A 41 5.86 3.55 1.15
CA LEU A 41 4.48 3.69 1.62
C LEU A 41 4.37 4.69 2.77
N ARG A 42 5.25 4.57 3.78
CA ARG A 42 5.28 5.51 4.92
C ARG A 42 5.52 6.95 4.49
N ALA A 43 6.35 7.17 3.46
CA ALA A 43 6.60 8.50 2.92
C ALA A 43 5.34 9.11 2.27
N LEU A 44 4.53 8.30 1.59
CA LEU A 44 3.24 8.74 1.02
C LEU A 44 2.25 9.10 2.14
N VAL A 45 2.14 8.26 3.18
CA VAL A 45 1.28 8.53 4.33
C VAL A 45 1.69 9.80 5.07
N LYS A 46 2.99 9.96 5.35
CA LYS A 46 3.54 11.17 6.00
C LYS A 46 3.24 12.45 5.22
N ARG A 47 3.09 12.36 3.90
CA ARG A 47 2.78 13.48 3.01
C ARG A 47 1.27 13.68 2.79
N GLY A 48 0.42 12.86 3.41
CA GLY A 48 -1.04 12.90 3.21
C GLY A 48 -1.47 12.44 1.82
N LEU A 49 -0.63 11.67 1.12
CA LEU A 49 -0.91 11.17 -0.24
C LEU A 49 -1.57 9.79 -0.23
N ALA A 50 -1.49 9.08 0.90
CA ALA A 50 -2.15 7.81 1.13
C ALA A 50 -2.57 7.74 2.60
N GLU A 51 -3.54 6.89 2.92
CA GLU A 51 -3.96 6.62 4.30
C GLU A 51 -3.66 5.17 4.64
N MET A 52 -3.21 4.93 5.87
CA MET A 52 -3.00 3.58 6.41
C MET A 52 -3.84 3.44 7.66
N ARG A 53 -4.71 2.42 7.68
CA ARG A 53 -5.56 2.10 8.81
C ARG A 53 -5.14 0.76 9.38
N GLU A 54 -5.18 0.64 10.70
CA GLU A 54 -5.03 -0.64 11.38
C GLU A 54 -6.40 -1.32 11.43
N GLU A 55 -6.47 -2.54 10.90
CA GLU A 55 -7.69 -3.36 10.92
C GLU A 55 -7.42 -4.62 11.71
N ALA A 56 -8.22 -4.86 12.75
CA ALA A 56 -8.19 -6.09 13.52
C ALA A 56 -8.83 -7.22 12.71
N VAL A 57 -8.01 -7.91 11.92
CA VAL A 57 -8.47 -9.07 11.15
C VAL A 57 -8.59 -10.26 12.10
N VAL A 58 -9.83 -10.59 12.51
CA VAL A 58 -10.12 -11.88 13.14
C VAL A 58 -9.93 -12.96 12.07
N ARG A 59 -8.87 -13.77 12.21
CA ARG A 59 -8.71 -14.99 11.42
C ARG A 59 -9.16 -16.14 12.31
N ASP A 60 -10.21 -16.86 11.93
CA ASP A 60 -10.52 -18.15 12.54
C ASP A 60 -9.36 -19.12 12.25
N PRO A 61 -8.62 -19.58 13.28
CA PRO A 61 -7.48 -20.47 13.09
C PRO A 61 -7.88 -21.87 12.57
N HIS A 62 -9.16 -22.21 12.57
CA HIS A 62 -9.70 -23.53 12.19
C HIS A 62 -10.39 -23.58 10.82
N ALA A 63 -10.38 -22.51 10.02
CA ALA A 63 -11.12 -22.45 8.75
C ALA A 63 -10.61 -23.39 7.63
N GLY A 64 -9.63 -24.26 7.92
CA GLY A 64 -9.01 -25.19 6.97
C GLY A 64 -8.98 -26.65 7.42
N GLU A 65 -9.65 -27.03 8.51
CA GLU A 65 -9.73 -28.43 8.94
C GLU A 65 -11.02 -29.09 8.41
N GLN A 66 -10.90 -29.81 7.29
CA GLN A 66 -11.82 -30.89 6.89
C GLN A 66 -11.01 -32.08 6.41
#